data_AF-A0A970CFW0-F1
#
_entry.id   AF-A0A970CFW0-F1
#
_cell.length_a   1.000
_cell.length_b   1.000
_cell.length_c   1.000
_cell.angle_alpha   90.00
_cell.angle_beta   90.00
_cell.angle_gamma   90.00
#
_symmetry.space_group_name_H-M   'P 1'
#
loop_
_entity.id
_entity.type
_entity.pdbx_description
1 polymer ?
#
loop_
_entity_poly.entity_id
_entity_poly.type
_entity_poly.pdbx_seq_one_letter_code
_entity_poly.pdbx_strand_id
1 'polypeptide(L)'
;PAGNYIYTGSARRNIEARVARHLANSKKTRWHIDYLLADTSCRIDHVEIHSESECNVNQRTEGVILIRGFGSTDCTHGCGSHLKYIRSQPYGELDVRA
;
A
#
# COMPACT_ATOMS: atom_id res chain seq x y z
N PRO A 1 -8.67 8.00 5.42
CA PRO A 1 -8.12 9.29 5.92
C PRO A 1 -6.98 9.74 5.02
N ALA A 2 -6.65 11.04 5.02
CA ALA A 2 -5.43 11.51 4.35
C ALA A 2 -4.19 11.02 5.11
N GLY A 3 -3.11 10.76 4.37
CA GLY A 3 -1.81 10.37 4.91
C GLY A 3 -1.17 9.26 4.08
N ASN A 4 -0.15 8.64 4.66
CA ASN A 4 0.72 7.72 3.95
C ASN A 4 0.27 6.27 4.15
N TYR A 5 0.38 5.48 3.08
CA TYR A 5 -0.01 4.08 3.11
C TYR A 5 1.08 3.22 2.47
N ILE A 6 1.27 2.04 3.04
CA ILE A 6 2.05 0.97 2.43
C ILE A 6 1.06 -0.04 1.86
N TYR A 7 1.16 -0.31 0.56
CA TYR A 7 0.45 -1.40 -0.09
C TYR A 7 1.45 -2.47 -0.51
N THR A 8 1.16 -3.73 -0.17
CA THR A 8 1.94 -4.88 -0.62
C THR A 8 1.13 -5.71 -1.61
N GLY A 9 1.78 -6.09 -2.71
CA GLY A 9 1.16 -6.83 -3.80
C GLY A 9 2.15 -7.79 -4.45
N SER A 10 1.62 -8.86 -5.03
CA SER A 10 2.37 -9.93 -5.66
C SER A 10 2.23 -9.84 -7.18
N ALA A 11 3.33 -10.17 -7.85
CA ALA A 11 3.36 -10.39 -9.28
C ALA A 11 4.04 -11.73 -9.54
N ARG A 12 3.25 -12.76 -9.87
CA ARG A 12 3.79 -14.11 -10.17
C ARG A 12 4.66 -14.12 -11.43
N ARG A 13 4.38 -13.23 -12.39
CA ARG A 13 5.11 -13.01 -13.64
C ARG A 13 4.99 -11.54 -14.03
N ASN A 14 5.98 -11.02 -14.76
CA ASN A 14 6.00 -9.66 -15.32
C ASN A 14 5.81 -8.57 -14.25
N ILE A 15 6.69 -8.55 -13.24
CA ILE A 15 6.61 -7.58 -12.14
C ILE A 15 6.70 -6.14 -12.66
N GLU A 16 7.53 -5.90 -13.67
CA GLU A 16 7.70 -4.60 -14.32
C GLU A 16 6.39 -4.14 -14.97
N ALA A 17 5.69 -5.04 -15.67
CA ALA A 17 4.40 -4.72 -16.27
C ALA A 17 3.32 -4.46 -15.21
N ARG A 18 3.38 -5.16 -14.08
CA ARG A 18 2.46 -4.94 -12.95
C ARG A 18 2.70 -3.58 -12.29
N VAL A 19 3.96 -3.22 -12.06
CA VAL A 19 4.36 -1.91 -11.54
C VAL A 19 3.98 -0.80 -12.51
N ALA A 20 4.34 -0.94 -13.79
CA ALA A 20 4.01 0.03 -14.84
C ALA A 20 2.49 0.25 -14.93
N ARG A 21 1.69 -0.81 -14.77
CA ARG A 21 0.25 -0.67 -14.67
C ARG A 21 -0.15 0.19 -13.47
N HIS A 22 0.35 -0.10 -12.27
CA HIS A 22 -0.02 0.67 -11.08
C HIS A 22 0.38 2.15 -11.20
N LEU A 23 1.46 2.46 -11.93
CA LEU A 23 1.89 3.84 -12.20
C LEU A 23 1.10 4.55 -13.31
N ALA A 24 0.39 3.83 -14.19
CA ALA A 24 -0.37 4.45 -15.28
C ALA A 24 -1.53 5.33 -14.77
N ASN A 25 -1.78 6.50 -15.34
CA ASN A 25 -2.88 7.36 -14.88
C ASN A 25 -4.26 6.89 -15.38
N SER A 26 -4.33 6.28 -16.57
CA SER A 26 -5.56 5.77 -17.16
C SER A 26 -5.46 4.28 -17.39
N LYS A 27 -6.28 3.51 -16.67
CA LYS A 27 -6.35 2.05 -16.78
C LYS A 27 -7.71 1.54 -16.35
N LYS A 28 -8.11 0.37 -16.83
CA LYS A 28 -9.27 -0.35 -16.26
C LYS A 28 -8.93 -0.78 -14.83
N THR A 29 -9.77 -0.49 -13.84
CA THR A 29 -9.57 -0.97 -12.48
C THR A 29 -9.71 -2.49 -12.43
N ARG A 30 -8.75 -3.16 -11.78
CA ARG A 30 -8.76 -4.63 -11.65
C ARG A 30 -8.31 -5.09 -10.26
N TRP A 31 -7.31 -4.42 -9.69
CA TRP A 31 -6.78 -4.74 -8.37
C TRP A 31 -7.25 -3.73 -7.33
N HIS A 32 -7.33 -4.12 -6.07
CA HIS A 32 -7.77 -3.22 -4.99
C HIS A 32 -7.01 -1.88 -4.99
N ILE A 33 -5.69 -1.92 -5.18
CA ILE A 33 -4.87 -0.71 -5.27
C ILE A 33 -5.21 0.18 -6.47
N ASP A 34 -5.71 -0.38 -7.58
CA ASP A 34 -6.13 0.42 -8.75
C ASP A 34 -7.32 1.32 -8.40
N TYR A 35 -8.22 0.88 -7.52
CA TYR A 35 -9.37 1.69 -7.08
C TYR A 35 -8.93 2.85 -6.20
N LEU A 36 -7.92 2.62 -5.34
CA LEU A 36 -7.37 3.69 -4.51
C LEU A 36 -6.61 4.72 -5.36
N LEU A 37 -5.81 4.24 -6.32
CA LEU A 37 -5.03 5.08 -7.24
C LEU A 37 -5.87 5.74 -8.34
N ALA A 38 -7.16 5.43 -8.45
CA ALA A 38 -8.08 6.13 -9.35
C ALA A 38 -8.50 7.50 -8.80
N ASP A 39 -8.32 7.73 -7.50
CA ASP A 39 -8.52 9.03 -6.88
C ASP A 39 -7.34 9.97 -7.20
N THR A 40 -7.62 11.17 -7.71
CA THR A 40 -6.61 12.16 -8.11
C THR A 40 -5.81 12.74 -6.94
N SER A 41 -6.30 12.57 -5.71
CA SER A 41 -5.57 12.92 -4.49
C SER A 41 -4.56 11.86 -4.05
N CYS A 42 -4.61 10.67 -4.65
CA CYS A 42 -3.69 9.57 -4.37
C CYS A 42 -2.54 9.54 -5.40
N ARG A 43 -1.32 9.30 -4.92
CA ARG A 43 -0.14 9.10 -5.77
C ARG A 43 0.79 8.06 -5.17
N ILE A 44 1.62 7.46 -6.01
CA ILE A 44 2.69 6.55 -5.58
C ILE A 44 3.94 7.39 -5.37
N ASP A 45 4.43 7.47 -4.12
CA ASP A 45 5.67 8.15 -3.79
C ASP A 45 6.91 7.25 -3.97
N HIS A 46 6.78 5.95 -3.70
CA HIS A 46 7.89 4.98 -3.80
C HIS A 46 7.41 3.58 -4.20
N VAL A 47 8.28 2.81 -4.88
CA VAL A 47 8.04 1.41 -5.25
C VAL A 47 9.28 0.58 -4.93
N GLU A 48 9.08 -0.49 -4.18
CA GLU A 48 10.12 -1.48 -3.89
C GLU A 48 9.75 -2.85 -4.46
N ILE A 49 10.75 -3.58 -4.93
CA ILE A 49 10.60 -4.95 -5.42
C ILE A 49 11.34 -5.88 -4.47
N HIS A 50 10.62 -6.85 -3.91
CA HIS A 50 11.15 -7.85 -2.99
C HIS A 50 11.03 -9.25 -3.62
N SER A 51 11.99 -10.13 -3.35
CA SER A 51 11.95 -11.54 -3.76
C SER A 51 11.14 -12.44 -2.82
N GLU A 52 10.83 -11.93 -1.62
CA GLU A 52 10.01 -12.60 -0.62
C GLU A 52 8.53 -12.68 -1.02
N SER A 53 7.75 -13.48 -0.29
CA SER A 53 6.30 -13.51 -0.46
C SER A 53 5.68 -12.16 -0.08
N GLU A 54 4.60 -11.78 -0.76
CA GLU A 54 3.81 -10.58 -0.44
C GLU A 54 3.42 -10.53 1.05
N CYS A 55 3.03 -11.67 1.62
CA CYS A 55 2.67 -11.77 3.03
C CYS A 55 3.86 -11.53 3.97
N ASN A 56 5.05 -12.06 3.67
CA ASN A 56 6.24 -11.84 4.49
C ASN A 56 6.63 -10.36 4.49
N VAL A 57 6.65 -9.74 3.30
CA VAL A 57 6.90 -8.30 3.15
C VAL A 57 5.85 -7.49 3.91
N ASN A 58 4.57 -7.84 3.75
CA ASN A 58 3.49 -7.16 4.45
C ASN A 58 3.62 -7.25 5.97
N GLN A 59 3.96 -8.41 6.53
CA GLN A 59 4.03 -8.58 7.98
C GLN A 59 5.16 -7.78 8.62
N ARG A 60 6.29 -7.60 7.92
CA ARG A 60 7.43 -6.81 8.41
C ARG A 60 7.31 -5.30 8.17
N THR A 61 6.34 -4.83 7.37
CA THR A 61 6.09 -3.39 7.21
C THR A 61 5.32 -2.83 8.41
N GLU A 62 5.62 -1.60 8.78
CA GLU A 62 4.90 -0.91 9.85
C GLU A 62 3.49 -0.46 9.43
N GLY A 63 2.72 0.00 10.42
CA GLY A 63 1.43 0.65 10.20
C GLY A 63 0.25 -0.12 10.77
N VAL A 64 -0.92 0.51 10.68
CA VAL A 64 -2.18 -0.01 11.23
C VAL A 64 -3.15 -0.37 10.11
N ILE A 65 -3.95 -1.40 10.34
CA ILE A 65 -4.98 -1.84 9.41
C ILE A 65 -6.24 -1.01 9.64
N LEU A 66 -6.55 -0.11 8.70
CA LEU A 66 -7.80 0.66 8.73
C LEU A 66 -8.94 -0.04 7.97
N ILE A 67 -8.59 -0.83 6.95
CA ILE A 67 -9.56 -1.53 6.10
C ILE A 67 -9.18 -3.01 6.08
N ARG A 68 -9.97 -3.84 6.76
CA ARG A 68 -9.79 -5.30 6.77
C ARG A 68 -10.10 -5.87 5.38
N GLY A 69 -9.34 -6.89 4.97
CA GLY A 69 -9.51 -7.63 3.72
C GLY A 69 -8.99 -6.92 2.47
N PHE A 70 -8.53 -5.66 2.56
CA PHE A 70 -8.01 -4.95 1.39
C PHE A 70 -6.76 -5.66 0.86
N GLY A 71 -6.76 -6.00 -0.44
CA GLY A 71 -5.62 -6.65 -1.08
C GLY A 71 -5.26 -8.04 -0.55
N SER A 72 -6.08 -8.63 0.33
CA SER A 72 -5.74 -9.84 1.10
C SER A 72 -6.85 -10.90 1.06
N THR A 73 -7.70 -10.87 0.03
CA THR A 73 -8.83 -11.79 -0.12
C THR A 73 -8.41 -13.26 -0.21
N ASP A 74 -7.26 -13.53 -0.83
CA ASP A 74 -6.64 -14.85 -0.95
C ASP A 74 -5.57 -15.12 0.12
N CYS A 75 -5.43 -14.23 1.12
CA CYS A 75 -4.43 -14.36 2.17
C CYS A 75 -4.90 -15.32 3.26
N THR A 76 -4.14 -16.40 3.48
CA THR A 76 -4.34 -17.36 4.57
C THR A 76 -3.37 -17.16 5.74
N HIS A 77 -2.45 -16.18 5.65
CA HIS A 77 -1.39 -15.93 6.63
C HIS A 77 -1.78 -14.95 7.75
N GLY A 78 -3.07 -14.62 7.88
CA GLY A 78 -3.57 -13.75 8.95
C GLY A 78 -3.16 -12.28 8.83
N CYS A 79 -2.74 -11.80 7.64
CA CYS A 79 -2.31 -10.41 7.45
C CYS A 79 -3.40 -9.37 7.79
N GLY A 80 -4.68 -9.74 7.71
CA GLY A 80 -5.82 -8.85 7.97
C GLY A 80 -6.05 -7.77 6.91
N SER A 81 -4.99 -7.23 6.32
CA SER A 81 -4.99 -6.32 5.16
C SER A 81 -3.59 -6.23 4.57
N HIS A 82 -3.49 -6.00 3.26
CA HIS A 82 -2.25 -5.66 2.57
C HIS A 82 -2.15 -4.15 2.27
N LEU A 83 -3.05 -3.36 2.84
CA LEU A 83 -2.96 -1.90 2.89
C LEU A 83 -2.83 -1.46 4.36
N LYS A 84 -1.68 -0.88 4.71
CA LYS A 84 -1.40 -0.36 6.05
C LYS A 84 -1.29 1.15 6.01
N TYR A 85 -1.94 1.81 6.96
CA TYR A 85 -1.77 3.24 7.18
C TYR A 85 -0.54 3.47 8.07
N ILE A 86 0.42 4.23 7.56
CA ILE A 86 1.56 4.71 8.33
C ILE A 86 1.28 6.18 8.68
N ARG A 87 1.15 6.46 9.98
CA ARG A 87 0.93 7.82 10.44
C ARG A 87 2.13 8.65 10.02
N SER A 88 1.93 9.59 9.11
CA SER A 88 2.89 10.68 8.98
C SER A 88 2.90 11.38 10.34
N GLN A 89 4.05 11.44 11.00
CA GLN A 89 4.25 12.41 12.08
C GLN A 89 3.64 13.73 11.62
N PRO A 90 2.73 14.36 12.37
CA PRO A 90 2.31 15.71 12.02
C PRO A 90 3.59 16.56 12.00
N TYR A 91 3.94 17.10 10.82
CA TYR A 91 4.89 18.20 10.76
C TYR A 91 4.26 19.36 11.53
N GLY A 92 4.73 19.57 12.77
CA GLY A 92 4.29 20.67 13.62
C GLY A 92 3.54 20.24 14.88
N GLU A 93 4.25 19.60 15.80
CA GLU A 93 4.11 19.98 17.21
C GLU A 93 5.49 20.49 17.61
N LEU A 94 5.69 21.81 17.47
CA LEU A 94 6.77 22.47 18.19
C LEU A 94 6.53 22.12 19.65
N ASP A 95 7.48 21.42 20.26
CA ASP A 95 7.50 21.18 21.69
C ASP A 95 7.70 22.53 22.39
N VAL A 96 6.60 23.26 22.55
CA VAL A 96 6.50 24.42 23.43
C VAL A 96 6.16 23.92 24.83
N ARG A 97 7.09 23.18 25.42
CA ARG A 97 7.08 22.87 26.84
C ARG A 97 8.37 23.36 27.49
N ALA A 98 8.18 24.54 28.11
CA ALA A 98 8.84 25.09 29.30
C ALA A 98 10.36 25.28 29.29
#